data_AF-A0A5S5CRI5-F1
#
_entry.id   AF-A0A5S5CRI5-F1
#
_cell.length_a   1.000
_cell.length_b   1.000
_cell.length_c   1.000
_cell.angle_alpha   90.00
_cell.angle_beta   90.00
_cell.angle_gamma   90.00
#
_symmetry.space_group_name_H-M   'P 1'
#
loop_
_entity.id
_entity.type
_entity.pdbx_description
1 polymer ?
#
loop_
_entity_poly.entity_id
_entity_poly.type
_entity_poly.pdbx_seq_one_letter_code
_entity_poly.pdbx_strand_id
1 'polypeptide(L)'
;MTVSPVGGSATAGFGQSPYTPAGKSSGSGGTGGRGDRKQPADWHEALTQLEGDVLDAHESLARGRAEEIAAWGRRSTDWVPPTGLGPLPDDLRERAARLLQHQLAVAEALVERITQSQKQRDVAARMSYGPDRPVASFIDRGL
;
A
#
# COMPACT_ATOMS: atom_id res chain seq x y z
N MET A 1 -17.16 18.01 48.42
CA MET A 1 -17.16 17.71 46.97
C MET A 1 -17.25 19.05 46.25
N THR A 2 -16.14 19.55 45.73
CA THR A 2 -16.02 20.91 45.19
C THR A 2 -15.79 20.79 43.70
N VAL A 3 -16.77 21.18 42.89
CA VAL A 3 -16.65 21.25 41.43
C VAL A 3 -16.47 22.70 41.03
N SER A 4 -15.34 23.01 40.41
CA SER A 4 -15.05 24.31 39.80
C SER A 4 -15.61 24.36 38.37
N PRO A 5 -16.05 25.52 37.86
CA PRO A 5 -16.39 25.68 36.46
C PRO A 5 -15.14 26.07 35.65
N VAL A 6 -14.94 25.47 34.47
CA VAL A 6 -13.97 25.99 33.50
C VAL A 6 -14.73 26.77 32.42
N GLY A 7 -14.51 28.08 32.44
CA GLY A 7 -14.99 29.00 31.41
C GLY A 7 -14.20 28.83 30.12
N GLY A 8 -14.90 28.91 29.00
CA GLY A 8 -14.29 28.85 27.68
C GLY A 8 -13.48 30.10 27.33
N SER A 9 -12.59 29.96 26.36
CA SER A 9 -12.31 31.03 25.41
C SER A 9 -11.81 30.44 24.10
N ALA A 10 -12.50 30.80 23.02
CA ALA A 10 -12.08 30.52 21.66
C ALA A 10 -11.00 31.53 21.25
N THR A 11 -9.91 31.04 20.66
CA THR A 11 -9.12 31.82 19.70
C THR A 11 -8.92 30.98 18.45
N ALA A 12 -9.20 31.61 17.32
CA ALA A 12 -9.16 31.06 15.99
C ALA A 12 -7.73 31.01 15.44
N GLY A 13 -7.52 30.13 14.45
CA GLY A 13 -6.53 30.33 13.40
C GLY A 13 -5.22 29.58 13.60
N PHE A 14 -5.01 28.56 12.77
CA PHE A 14 -3.94 28.49 11.76
C PHE A 14 -3.69 27.02 11.45
N GLY A 15 -4.04 26.63 10.22
CA GLY A 15 -3.88 25.29 9.71
C GLY A 15 -2.42 24.87 9.69
N GLN A 16 -2.13 23.72 10.28
CA GLN A 16 -0.94 22.97 9.93
C GLN A 16 -1.21 22.25 8.62
N SER A 17 -0.64 22.81 7.55
CA SER A 17 -0.53 22.17 6.25
C SER A 17 0.06 20.77 6.41
N PRO A 18 -0.52 19.73 5.80
CA PRO A 18 0.00 18.36 5.89
C PRO A 18 1.31 18.14 5.11
N TYR A 19 1.86 19.18 4.49
CA TYR A 19 3.12 19.13 3.76
C TYR A 19 4.22 19.86 4.52
N THR A 20 4.75 19.21 5.54
CA THR A 20 6.11 19.51 6.02
C THR A 20 6.92 18.23 5.79
N PRO A 21 7.82 18.16 4.78
CA PRO A 21 8.68 17.00 4.66
C PRO A 21 9.68 17.05 5.82
N ALA A 22 9.55 16.09 6.73
CA ALA A 22 10.52 15.83 7.77
C ALA A 22 11.87 15.50 7.14
N GLY A 23 12.93 16.02 7.76
CA GLY A 23 14.30 15.90 7.31
C GLY A 23 14.73 14.45 7.05
N LYS A 24 15.60 14.34 6.05
CA LYS A 24 16.27 13.13 5.55
C LYS A 24 16.80 12.27 6.69
N SER A 25 16.16 11.13 6.96
CA SER A 25 16.77 10.02 7.68
C SER A 25 17.38 9.07 6.64
N SER A 26 18.71 9.00 6.61
CA SER A 26 19.43 8.04 5.79
C SER A 26 19.23 6.63 6.35
N GLY A 27 18.23 5.93 5.84
CA GLY A 27 18.05 4.49 6.03
C GLY A 27 18.57 3.75 4.81
N SER A 28 19.86 3.36 4.84
CA SER A 28 20.44 2.40 3.90
C SER A 28 19.79 1.03 4.15
N GLY A 29 19.07 0.52 3.15
CA GLY A 29 18.45 -0.81 3.17
C GLY A 29 17.88 -1.13 1.79
N GLY A 30 18.74 -1.66 0.91
CA GLY A 30 18.45 -1.87 -0.50
C GLY A 30 17.36 -2.92 -0.79
N THR A 31 16.55 -2.63 -1.79
CA THR A 31 16.02 -3.59 -2.78
C THR A 31 15.62 -2.83 -4.05
N GLY A 32 16.53 -2.82 -5.03
CA GLY A 32 16.28 -2.72 -6.47
C GLY A 32 15.25 -1.74 -7.02
N GLY A 33 15.69 -0.50 -7.28
CA GLY A 33 15.64 0.07 -8.63
C GLY A 33 14.28 0.44 -9.22
N ARG A 34 13.71 1.57 -8.77
CA ARG A 34 12.89 2.44 -9.64
C ARG A 34 12.73 3.88 -9.14
N GLY A 35 13.67 4.36 -8.32
CA GLY A 35 13.75 5.79 -7.94
C GLY A 35 14.27 6.70 -9.06
N ASP A 36 14.61 6.12 -10.21
CA ASP A 36 15.25 6.80 -11.35
C ASP A 36 14.47 6.50 -12.66
N ARG A 37 13.13 6.52 -12.59
CA ARG A 37 12.31 6.44 -13.81
C ARG A 37 12.48 7.75 -14.58
N LYS A 38 13.03 7.67 -15.78
CA LYS A 38 13.10 8.79 -16.72
C LYS A 38 11.68 9.35 -16.93
N GLN A 39 11.51 10.66 -16.76
CA GLN A 39 10.25 11.33 -17.05
C GLN A 39 9.92 11.15 -18.54
N PRO A 40 8.71 10.70 -18.89
CA PRO A 40 8.34 10.48 -20.28
C PRO A 40 8.37 11.80 -21.06
N ALA A 41 8.83 11.76 -22.30
CA ALA A 41 8.90 12.94 -23.16
C ALA A 41 7.54 13.29 -23.80
N ASP A 42 6.68 12.29 -24.00
CA ASP A 42 5.35 12.45 -24.59
C ASP A 42 4.31 11.48 -23.99
N TRP A 43 3.05 11.64 -24.40
CA TRP A 43 1.94 10.79 -23.96
C TRP A 43 2.05 9.34 -24.43
N HIS A 44 2.71 9.06 -25.55
CA HIS A 44 2.89 7.68 -26.03
C HIS A 44 3.85 6.92 -25.12
N GLU A 45 4.97 7.55 -24.77
CA GLU A 45 5.95 6.99 -23.84
C GLU A 45 5.32 6.80 -22.46
N ALA A 46 4.59 7.80 -21.96
CA ALA A 46 3.91 7.73 -20.68
C ALA A 46 2.93 6.55 -20.60
N LEU A 47 2.06 6.37 -21.61
CA LEU A 47 1.10 5.26 -21.64
C LEU A 47 1.80 3.91 -21.82
N THR A 48 2.87 3.84 -22.60
CA THR A 48 3.64 2.59 -22.79
C THR A 48 4.33 2.15 -21.49
N GLN A 49 4.90 3.10 -20.73
CA GLN A 49 5.46 2.81 -19.42
C GLN A 49 4.40 2.32 -18.43
N LEU A 50 3.22 2.96 -18.40
CA LEU A 50 2.10 2.54 -17.56
C LEU A 50 1.56 1.16 -17.94
N GLU A 51 1.46 0.85 -19.24
CA GLU A 51 1.08 -0.48 -19.72
C GLU A 51 2.07 -1.55 -19.25
N GLY A 52 3.37 -1.27 -19.35
CA GLY A 52 4.42 -2.17 -18.84
C GLY A 52 4.27 -2.44 -17.34
N ASP A 53 4.00 -1.40 -16.55
CA ASP A 53 3.79 -1.54 -15.10
C ASP A 53 2.58 -2.44 -14.77
N VAL A 54 1.50 -2.30 -15.53
CA VAL A 54 0.30 -3.13 -15.33
C VAL A 54 0.55 -4.58 -15.70
N LEU A 55 1.30 -4.82 -16.78
CA LEU A 55 1.70 -6.17 -17.19
C LEU A 55 2.61 -6.82 -16.13
N ASP A 56 3.62 -6.09 -15.61
CA ASP A 56 4.49 -6.57 -14.54
C ASP A 56 3.68 -6.95 -13.28
N ALA A 57 2.68 -6.13 -12.92
CA ALA A 57 1.81 -6.37 -11.78
C ALA A 57 0.91 -7.60 -11.99
N HIS A 58 0.31 -7.71 -13.17
CA HIS A 58 -0.51 -8.86 -13.54
C HIS A 58 0.31 -10.15 -13.59
N GLU A 59 1.55 -10.10 -14.08
CA GLU A 59 2.44 -11.25 -14.09
C GLU A 59 2.86 -11.67 -12.66
N SER A 60 3.08 -10.69 -11.77
CA SER A 60 3.34 -10.95 -10.34
C SER A 60 2.16 -11.68 -9.68
N LEU A 61 0.92 -11.30 -10.03
CA LEU A 61 -0.30 -11.99 -9.62
C LEU A 61 -0.35 -13.42 -10.14
N ALA A 62 -0.09 -13.62 -11.44
CA ALA A 62 -0.12 -14.94 -12.07
C ALA A 62 0.89 -15.92 -11.45
N ARG A 63 2.07 -15.42 -11.06
CA ARG A 63 3.09 -16.21 -10.33
C ARG A 63 2.73 -16.49 -8.87
N GLY A 64 1.81 -15.72 -8.29
CA GLY A 64 1.27 -15.95 -6.94
C GLY A 64 2.26 -15.66 -5.80
N ARG A 65 3.38 -14.96 -6.04
CA ARG A 65 4.40 -14.66 -5.03
C ARG A 65 3.94 -13.51 -4.11
N ALA A 66 3.53 -13.85 -2.90
CA ALA A 66 2.91 -12.92 -1.96
C ALA A 66 3.77 -11.68 -1.62
N GLU A 67 5.09 -11.83 -1.53
CA GLU A 67 5.99 -10.70 -1.24
C GLU A 67 6.08 -9.70 -2.38
N GLU A 68 6.09 -10.18 -3.63
CA GLU A 68 6.11 -9.33 -4.82
C GLU A 68 4.79 -8.59 -4.99
N ILE A 69 3.68 -9.30 -4.77
CA ILE A 69 2.33 -8.73 -4.74
C ILE A 69 2.24 -7.63 -3.67
N ALA A 70 2.77 -7.86 -2.46
CA ALA A 70 2.78 -6.85 -1.40
C ALA A 70 3.67 -5.64 -1.72
N ALA A 71 4.73 -5.80 -2.52
CA ALA A 71 5.60 -4.70 -2.94
C ALA A 71 4.86 -3.70 -3.85
N TRP A 72 3.85 -4.15 -4.61
CA TRP A 72 3.05 -3.28 -5.49
C TRP A 72 2.27 -2.21 -4.73
N GLY A 73 1.79 -2.50 -3.51
CA GLY A 73 1.09 -1.51 -2.68
C GLY A 73 1.98 -0.34 -2.25
N ARG A 74 3.28 -0.59 -2.02
CA ARG A 74 4.25 0.49 -1.76
C ARG A 74 4.56 1.26 -3.04
N ARG A 75 4.86 0.54 -4.13
CA ARG A 75 5.20 1.15 -5.43
C ARG A 75 4.09 2.05 -5.98
N SER A 76 2.81 1.69 -5.80
CA SER A 76 1.70 2.52 -6.26
C SER A 76 1.58 3.83 -5.48
N THR A 77 1.99 3.83 -4.21
CA THR A 77 2.00 5.05 -3.37
C THR A 77 3.06 6.05 -3.84
N ASP A 78 4.18 5.56 -4.37
CA ASP A 78 5.29 6.39 -4.87
C ASP A 78 5.08 6.88 -6.31
N TRP A 79 3.98 6.51 -6.96
CA TRP A 79 3.72 6.91 -8.35
C TRP A 79 3.37 8.39 -8.45
N VAL A 80 4.13 9.10 -9.30
CA VAL A 80 3.89 10.50 -9.62
C VAL A 80 3.39 10.58 -11.07
N PRO A 81 2.24 11.23 -11.32
CA PRO A 81 1.72 11.38 -12.67
C PRO A 81 2.66 12.26 -13.51
N PRO A 82 2.81 11.98 -14.82
CA PRO A 82 3.65 12.79 -15.68
C PRO A 82 3.07 14.21 -15.82
N THR A 83 3.94 15.21 -15.67
CA THR A 83 3.59 16.63 -15.75
C THR A 83 4.22 17.26 -16.99
N GLY A 84 3.60 18.31 -17.55
CA GLY A 84 4.19 19.08 -18.65
C GLY A 84 4.00 18.48 -20.04
N LEU A 85 3.23 17.39 -20.19
CA LEU A 85 2.95 16.74 -21.48
C LEU A 85 1.85 17.43 -22.32
N GLY A 86 1.18 18.44 -21.77
CA GLY A 86 0.01 19.05 -22.40
C GLY A 86 -1.24 18.14 -22.35
N PRO A 87 -2.32 18.49 -23.07
CA PRO A 87 -3.54 17.67 -23.10
C PRO A 87 -3.28 16.31 -23.77
N LEU A 88 -4.00 15.28 -23.32
CA LEU A 88 -3.97 13.96 -23.95
C LEU A 88 -4.52 14.05 -25.39
N PRO A 89 -3.76 13.60 -26.41
CA PRO A 89 -4.23 13.51 -27.79
C PRO A 89 -5.50 12.65 -27.93
N ASP A 90 -6.41 13.04 -28.84
CA ASP A 90 -7.71 12.39 -29.00
C ASP A 90 -7.59 10.93 -29.49
N ASP A 91 -6.60 10.63 -30.32
CA ASP A 91 -6.25 9.30 -30.80
C ASP A 91 -5.80 8.35 -29.67
N LEU A 92 -5.25 8.90 -28.59
CA LEU A 92 -4.82 8.13 -27.42
C LEU A 92 -5.91 7.94 -26.37
N ARG A 93 -7.06 8.62 -26.46
CA ARG A 93 -8.13 8.53 -25.44
C ARG A 93 -8.64 7.11 -25.27
N GLU A 94 -8.88 6.42 -26.39
CA GLU A 94 -9.39 5.05 -26.33
C GLU A 94 -8.37 4.10 -25.70
N ARG A 95 -7.09 4.24 -26.06
CA ARG A 95 -5.99 3.46 -25.47
C ARG A 95 -5.88 3.71 -23.97
N ALA A 96 -5.89 4.98 -23.55
CA ALA A 96 -5.84 5.35 -22.14
C ALA A 96 -7.06 4.82 -21.36
N ALA A 97 -8.25 4.85 -21.94
CA ALA A 97 -9.46 4.32 -21.31
C ALA A 97 -9.36 2.79 -21.11
N ARG A 98 -8.93 2.04 -22.13
CA ARG A 98 -8.71 0.59 -22.01
C ARG A 98 -7.64 0.25 -20.97
N LEU A 99 -6.55 1.00 -20.94
CA LEU A 99 -5.50 0.86 -19.94
C LEU A 99 -6.04 1.08 -18.53
N LEU A 100 -6.85 2.13 -18.32
CA LEU A 100 -7.45 2.41 -17.02
C LEU A 100 -8.36 1.26 -16.55
N GLN A 101 -9.18 0.71 -17.45
CA GLN A 101 -10.02 -0.45 -17.09
C GLN A 101 -9.16 -1.65 -16.68
N HIS A 102 -8.08 -1.92 -17.40
CA HIS A 102 -7.15 -2.99 -17.04
C HIS A 102 -6.44 -2.72 -15.70
N GLN A 103 -6.04 -1.48 -15.44
CA GLN A 103 -5.47 -1.06 -14.15
C GLN A 103 -6.41 -1.34 -12.99
N LEU A 104 -7.69 -1.00 -13.12
CA LEU A 104 -8.68 -1.24 -12.08
C LEU A 104 -8.87 -2.74 -11.81
N ALA A 105 -9.00 -3.55 -12.86
CA ALA A 105 -9.13 -5.01 -12.73
C ALA A 105 -7.91 -5.64 -12.03
N VAL A 106 -6.69 -5.22 -12.39
CA VAL A 106 -5.45 -5.70 -11.75
C VAL A 106 -5.34 -5.21 -10.31
N ALA A 107 -5.73 -3.96 -10.03
CA ALA A 107 -5.72 -3.41 -8.69
C ALA A 107 -6.67 -4.17 -7.75
N GLU A 108 -7.88 -4.50 -8.21
CA GLU A 108 -8.85 -5.31 -7.47
C GLU A 108 -8.25 -6.68 -7.12
N ALA A 109 -7.67 -7.37 -8.11
CA ALA A 109 -7.03 -8.66 -7.90
C ALA A 109 -5.83 -8.60 -6.95
N LEU A 110 -5.02 -7.53 -7.00
CA LEU A 110 -3.93 -7.28 -6.06
C LEU A 110 -4.43 -7.17 -4.62
N VAL A 111 -5.46 -6.34 -4.39
CA VAL A 111 -6.03 -6.14 -3.05
C VAL A 111 -6.61 -7.45 -2.50
N GLU A 112 -7.36 -8.18 -3.31
CA GLU A 112 -7.91 -9.48 -2.92
C GLU A 112 -6.80 -10.45 -2.50
N ARG A 113 -5.74 -10.55 -3.31
CA ARG A 113 -4.63 -11.48 -3.02
C ARG A 113 -3.84 -11.09 -1.77
N ILE A 114 -3.61 -9.79 -1.54
CA ILE A 114 -2.93 -9.28 -0.33
C ILE A 114 -3.74 -9.64 0.91
N THR A 115 -5.05 -9.37 0.90
CA THR A 115 -5.92 -9.65 2.05
C THR A 115 -6.05 -11.15 2.31
N GLN A 116 -6.12 -11.99 1.27
CA GLN A 116 -6.10 -13.45 1.40
C GLN A 116 -4.81 -13.94 2.07
N SER A 117 -3.65 -13.43 1.65
CA SER A 117 -2.34 -13.81 2.21
C SER A 117 -2.22 -13.42 3.69
N GLN A 118 -2.71 -12.23 4.07
CA GLN A 118 -2.72 -11.78 5.47
C GLN A 118 -3.57 -12.70 6.35
N LYS A 119 -4.80 -13.03 5.92
CA LYS A 119 -5.67 -13.96 6.66
C LYS A 119 -5.03 -15.32 6.88
N GLN A 120 -4.33 -15.86 5.87
CA GLN A 120 -3.61 -17.13 6.01
C GLN A 120 -2.49 -17.05 7.05
N ARG A 121 -1.72 -15.95 7.06
CA ARG A 121 -0.67 -15.70 8.05
C ARG A 121 -1.23 -15.60 9.47
N ASP A 122 -2.34 -14.88 9.65
CA ASP A 122 -2.98 -14.72 10.97
C ASP A 122 -3.50 -16.06 11.52
N VAL A 123 -4.09 -16.90 10.66
CA VAL A 123 -4.53 -18.25 11.04
C VAL A 123 -3.34 -19.12 11.44
N ALA A 124 -2.27 -19.12 10.64
CA ALA A 124 -1.06 -19.88 10.95
C ALA A 124 -0.40 -19.42 12.26
N ALA A 125 -0.37 -18.11 12.53
CA ALA A 125 0.13 -17.56 13.78
C ALA A 125 -0.70 -18.06 14.98
N ARG A 126 -2.03 -18.01 14.90
CA ARG A 126 -2.92 -18.52 15.97
C ARG A 126 -2.73 -20.01 16.25
N MET A 127 -2.51 -20.81 15.21
CA MET A 127 -2.21 -22.24 15.38
C MET A 127 -0.83 -22.46 16.02
N SER A 128 0.15 -21.61 15.70
CA SER A 128 1.51 -21.70 16.25
C SER A 128 1.59 -21.33 17.74
N TYR A 129 0.69 -20.45 18.23
CA TYR A 129 0.57 -20.08 19.65
C TYR A 129 -0.50 -20.90 20.39
N GLY A 130 -0.80 -22.12 19.93
CA GLY A 130 -1.72 -23.02 20.64
C GLY A 130 -1.33 -23.20 22.11
N PRO A 131 -2.31 -23.31 23.04
CA PRO A 131 -2.05 -23.28 24.47
C PRO A 131 -1.04 -24.36 24.86
N ASP A 132 -0.07 -23.98 25.70
CA ASP A 132 0.83 -24.93 26.35
C ASP A 132 -0.04 -26.02 26.97
N ARG A 133 0.30 -27.28 26.67
CA ARG A 133 -0.48 -28.47 27.04
C ARG A 133 -0.89 -28.32 28.51
N PRO A 134 -2.18 -28.50 28.88
CA PRO A 134 -2.56 -28.39 30.29
C PRO A 134 -1.72 -29.40 31.09
N VAL A 135 -0.79 -28.88 31.88
CA VAL A 135 0.03 -29.67 32.78
C VAL A 135 -0.96 -30.29 33.77
N ALA A 136 -0.97 -31.61 33.88
CA ALA A 136 -1.90 -32.29 34.78
C ALA A 136 -1.60 -31.89 36.22
N SER A 137 -2.35 -30.91 36.74
CA SER A 137 -2.28 -30.49 38.14
C SER A 137 -3.05 -31.49 38.98
N PHE A 138 -2.33 -32.39 39.66
CA PHE A 138 -2.93 -33.32 40.62
C PHE A 138 -3.21 -32.55 41.92
N ILE A 139 -4.49 -32.41 42.29
CA ILE A 139 -4.89 -31.87 43.59
C ILE A 139 -5.03 -33.06 44.55
N ASP A 140 -4.04 -33.26 45.42
CA ASP A 140 -4.19 -34.15 46.57
C ASP A 140 -4.93 -33.39 47.68
N ARG A 141 -6.17 -33.80 47.97
CA ARG A 141 -6.87 -33.39 49.20
C ARG A 141 -6.86 -34.58 50.13
N GLY A 142 -5.84 -34.62 50.98
CA GLY A 142 -5.81 -35.47 52.17
C GLY A 142 -7.01 -35.19 53.10
N LEU A 143 -7.44 -36.27 53.73
CA LEU A 143 -8.60 -36.45 54.62
C LEU A 143 -8.71 -35.42 55.76
#